data_AF-A0A0N5BX44-F1
#
_entry.id   AF-A0A0N5BX44-F1
#
_cell.length_a   1.000
_cell.length_b   1.000
_cell.length_c   1.000
_cell.angle_alpha   90.00
_cell.angle_beta   90.00
_cell.angle_gamma   90.00
#
_symmetry.space_group_name_H-M   'P 1'
#
loop_
_entity.id
_entity.type
_entity.pdbx_description
1 polymer ?
#
loop_
_entity_poly.entity_id
_entity_poly.type
_entity_poly.pdbx_seq_one_letter_code
_entity_poly.pdbx_strand_id
1 'polypeptide(L)'
;MKSITSEVEKNVKIAIQSSDFPSILVDKVKEVKPRADENEVRDLAKTAVNAIIEHKFRSHKEIYEMSEIEDKRKKLRNESKRFKVKESNYPSADAKFLSVLYDKLQEDIERLENQLSSLKK
;
A
#
# COMPACT_ATOMS: atom_id res chain seq x y z
N MET A 1 -17.88 -8.68 10.38
CA MET A 1 -16.85 -8.01 9.55
C MET A 1 -17.51 -7.52 8.28
N LYS A 2 -17.15 -6.33 7.79
CA LYS A 2 -17.61 -5.85 6.49
C LYS A 2 -16.93 -6.65 5.37
N SER A 3 -17.63 -6.85 4.25
CA SER A 3 -17.10 -7.51 3.05
C SER A 3 -15.93 -6.71 2.47
N ILE A 4 -14.92 -7.37 1.88
CA ILE A 4 -13.82 -6.67 1.18
C ILE A 4 -14.38 -5.73 0.11
N THR A 5 -15.42 -6.18 -0.61
CA THR A 5 -16.08 -5.36 -1.65
C THR A 5 -16.66 -4.06 -1.09
N SER A 6 -17.22 -4.10 0.11
CA SER A 6 -17.79 -2.93 0.79
C SER A 6 -16.70 -1.99 1.33
N GLU A 7 -15.58 -2.53 1.80
CA GLU A 7 -14.43 -1.75 2.26
C GLU A 7 -13.74 -1.03 1.08
N VAL A 8 -13.56 -1.73 -0.05
CA VAL A 8 -12.98 -1.16 -1.27
C VAL A 8 -13.90 -0.11 -1.88
N GLU A 9 -15.21 -0.35 -1.92
CA GLU A 9 -16.20 0.65 -2.35
C GLU A 9 -16.07 1.96 -1.56
N LYS A 10 -16.01 1.85 -0.23
CA LYS A 10 -15.86 3.00 0.65
C LYS A 10 -14.57 3.76 0.33
N ASN A 11 -13.47 3.05 0.14
CA ASN A 11 -12.17 3.68 -0.13
C ASN A 11 -12.13 4.34 -1.51
N VAL A 12 -12.73 3.74 -2.55
CA VAL A 12 -12.85 4.34 -3.89
C VAL A 12 -13.67 5.63 -3.84
N LYS A 13 -14.82 5.61 -3.13
CA LYS A 13 -15.64 6.81 -2.92
C LYS A 13 -14.85 7.93 -2.25
N ILE A 14 -14.14 7.60 -1.16
CA ILE A 14 -13.31 8.56 -0.43
C ILE A 14 -12.22 9.12 -1.34
N ALA A 15 -11.45 8.28 -2.03
CA ALA A 15 -10.33 8.71 -2.85
C ALA A 15 -10.73 9.67 -3.98
N ILE A 16 -11.88 9.42 -4.63
CA ILE A 16 -12.38 10.28 -5.70
C ILE A 16 -12.96 11.58 -5.12
N GLN A 17 -13.72 11.50 -4.03
CA GLN A 17 -14.31 12.69 -3.39
C GLN A 17 -13.26 13.60 -2.73
N SER A 18 -12.17 13.02 -2.22
CA SER A 18 -11.06 13.75 -1.60
C SER A 18 -10.03 14.26 -2.61
N SER A 19 -10.20 13.97 -3.90
CA SER A 19 -9.29 14.42 -4.94
C SER A 19 -9.65 15.81 -5.43
N ASP A 20 -8.68 16.53 -6.00
CA ASP A 20 -8.89 17.82 -6.67
C ASP A 20 -9.61 17.68 -8.02
N PHE A 21 -10.05 16.48 -8.37
CA PHE A 21 -10.69 16.17 -9.65
C PHE A 21 -11.95 17.00 -9.93
N PRO A 22 -12.87 17.24 -8.97
CA PRO A 22 -14.03 18.10 -9.21
C PRO A 22 -13.65 19.54 -9.55
N SER A 23 -12.64 20.11 -8.88
CA SER A 23 -12.14 21.47 -9.16
C SER A 23 -11.43 21.55 -10.51
N ILE A 24 -10.58 20.57 -10.83
CA ILE A 24 -9.88 20.51 -12.14
C ILE A 24 -10.87 20.46 -13.30
N LEU A 25 -11.99 19.74 -13.14
CA LEU A 25 -13.07 19.69 -14.13
C LEU A 25 -13.70 21.07 -14.36
N VAL A 26 -13.99 21.80 -13.29
CA VAL A 26 -14.55 23.16 -13.38
C VAL A 26 -13.57 24.09 -14.08
N ASP A 27 -12.29 24.06 -13.69
CA ASP A 27 -11.23 24.89 -14.24
C ASP A 27 -11.06 24.63 -15.75
N LYS A 28 -11.02 23.37 -16.17
CA LYS A 28 -10.91 22.99 -17.58
C LYS A 28 -12.11 23.42 -18.42
N VAL A 29 -13.33 23.34 -17.87
CA VAL A 29 -14.53 23.81 -18.56
C VAL A 29 -14.49 25.33 -18.70
N LYS A 30 -14.01 26.07 -17.69
CA LYS A 30 -13.85 27.52 -17.73
C LYS A 30 -12.76 27.98 -18.70
N GLU A 31 -11.66 27.24 -18.84
CA GLU A 31 -10.63 27.50 -19.86
C GLU A 31 -11.23 27.48 -21.28
N VAL A 32 -12.09 26.50 -21.57
CA VAL A 32 -12.69 26.31 -22.90
C VAL A 32 -13.93 27.18 -23.10
N LYS A 33 -14.71 27.43 -22.04
CA LYS A 33 -15.92 28.26 -22.04
C LYS A 33 -15.89 29.28 -20.89
N PRO A 34 -15.19 30.41 -21.06
CA PRO A 34 -15.01 31.40 -19.99
C PRO A 34 -16.31 32.03 -19.48
N ARG A 35 -17.33 32.10 -20.36
CA ARG A 35 -18.64 32.69 -20.06
C ARG A 35 -19.66 31.71 -19.48
N ALA A 36 -19.30 30.44 -19.28
CA ALA A 36 -20.20 29.47 -18.66
C ALA A 36 -20.50 29.87 -17.21
N ASP A 37 -21.75 29.65 -16.75
CA ASP A 37 -22.12 29.87 -15.36
C ASP A 37 -21.34 28.91 -14.45
N GLU A 38 -20.69 29.44 -13.42
CA GLU A 38 -19.82 28.62 -12.57
C GLU A 38 -20.59 27.63 -11.71
N ASN A 39 -21.79 27.99 -11.26
CA ASN A 39 -22.61 27.14 -10.41
C ASN A 39 -23.17 25.97 -11.23
N GLU A 40 -23.64 26.22 -12.44
CA GLU A 40 -24.09 25.16 -13.36
C GLU A 40 -22.94 24.19 -13.70
N VAL A 41 -21.75 24.72 -13.99
CA VAL A 41 -20.56 23.90 -14.29
C VAL A 41 -20.18 23.05 -13.07
N ARG A 42 -20.25 23.61 -11.86
CA ARG A 42 -19.95 22.90 -10.62
C ARG A 42 -20.95 21.78 -10.34
N ASP A 43 -22.23 22.00 -10.59
CA ASP A 43 -23.27 20.98 -10.37
C ASP A 43 -23.23 19.87 -11.43
N LEU A 44 -22.90 20.21 -12.67
CA LEU A 44 -22.58 19.22 -13.70
C LEU A 44 -21.33 18.41 -13.34
N ALA A 45 -20.27 19.05 -12.83
CA ALA A 45 -19.07 18.37 -12.39
C ALA A 45 -19.34 17.39 -11.24
N LYS A 46 -20.13 17.78 -10.23
CA LYS A 46 -20.58 16.86 -9.15
C LYS A 46 -21.33 15.66 -9.70
N THR A 47 -22.24 15.88 -10.65
CA THR A 47 -23.02 14.82 -11.28
C THR A 47 -22.13 13.83 -12.05
N ALA A 48 -21.18 14.36 -12.82
CA ALA A 48 -20.21 13.55 -13.55
C ALA A 48 -19.31 12.73 -12.60
N VAL A 49 -18.82 13.35 -11.52
CA VAL A 49 -18.01 12.68 -10.50
C VAL A 49 -18.79 11.53 -9.84
N ASN A 50 -20.05 11.75 -9.49
CA ASN A 50 -20.90 10.70 -8.92
C ASN A 50 -21.11 9.53 -9.89
N ALA A 51 -21.33 9.81 -11.18
CA ALA A 51 -21.46 8.77 -12.20
C ALA A 51 -20.16 7.96 -12.37
N ILE A 52 -18.99 8.63 -12.33
CA ILE A 52 -17.68 7.97 -12.36
C ILE A 52 -17.49 7.07 -11.14
N ILE A 53 -17.82 7.58 -9.94
CA ILE A 53 -17.76 6.81 -8.70
C ILE A 53 -18.60 5.55 -8.80
N GLU A 54 -19.85 5.68 -9.24
CA GLU A 54 -20.77 4.54 -9.37
C GLU A 54 -20.26 3.52 -10.39
N HIS A 55 -19.81 3.97 -11.55
CA HIS A 55 -19.26 3.11 -12.58
C HIS A 55 -18.01 2.36 -12.10
N LYS A 56 -17.07 3.05 -11.45
CA LYS A 56 -15.84 2.43 -10.92
C LYS A 56 -16.15 1.44 -9.80
N PHE A 57 -17.08 1.79 -8.91
CA PHE A 57 -17.55 0.87 -7.89
C PHE A 57 -18.15 -0.40 -8.50
N ARG A 58 -19.09 -0.27 -9.45
CA ARG A 58 -19.74 -1.41 -10.10
C ARG A 58 -18.72 -2.34 -10.75
N SER A 59 -17.80 -1.78 -11.53
CA SER A 59 -16.72 -2.53 -12.17
C SER A 59 -15.83 -3.26 -11.15
N HIS A 60 -15.46 -2.61 -10.04
CA HIS A 60 -14.66 -3.26 -9.00
C HIS A 60 -15.43 -4.38 -8.30
N LYS A 61 -16.71 -4.16 -7.99
CA LYS A 61 -17.58 -5.18 -7.39
C LYS A 61 -17.65 -6.44 -8.26
N GLU A 62 -17.89 -6.27 -9.56
CA GLU A 62 -17.91 -7.38 -10.52
C GLU A 62 -16.58 -8.15 -10.55
N ILE A 63 -15.45 -7.44 -10.59
CA ILE A 63 -14.12 -8.07 -10.55
C ILE A 63 -13.92 -8.90 -9.27
N TYR A 64 -14.30 -8.36 -8.10
CA TYR A 64 -14.17 -9.05 -6.82
C TYR A 64 -15.08 -10.28 -6.70
N GLU A 65 -16.31 -10.18 -7.21
CA GLU A 65 -17.28 -11.27 -7.25
C GLU A 65 -16.80 -12.39 -8.19
N MET A 66 -16.40 -12.06 -9.42
CA MET A 66 -15.85 -13.05 -10.37
C MET A 66 -14.56 -13.71 -9.86
N SER A 67 -13.75 -12.98 -9.10
CA SER A 67 -12.48 -13.49 -8.58
C SER A 67 -12.64 -14.33 -7.31
N GLU A 68 -13.87 -14.47 -6.80
CA GLU A 68 -14.21 -15.18 -5.56
C GLU A 68 -13.35 -14.74 -4.36
N ILE A 69 -12.99 -13.45 -4.32
CA ILE A 69 -12.00 -12.94 -3.37
C ILE A 69 -12.46 -13.10 -1.93
N GLU A 70 -13.76 -12.92 -1.66
CA GLU A 70 -14.30 -13.08 -0.31
C GLU A 70 -14.23 -14.54 0.17
N ASP A 71 -14.42 -15.51 -0.73
CA ASP A 71 -14.34 -16.93 -0.38
C ASP A 71 -12.89 -17.39 -0.20
N LYS A 72 -11.97 -16.92 -1.05
CA LYS A 72 -10.52 -17.09 -0.84
C LYS A 72 -10.07 -16.51 0.50
N ARG A 73 -10.54 -15.32 0.87
CA ARG A 73 -10.25 -14.68 2.16
C ARG A 73 -10.78 -15.50 3.34
N LYS A 74 -12.04 -15.96 3.27
CA LYS A 74 -12.63 -16.82 4.32
C LYS A 74 -11.84 -18.11 4.48
N LYS A 75 -11.47 -18.75 3.36
CA LYS A 75 -10.66 -19.97 3.34
C LYS A 75 -9.30 -19.72 4.01
N LEU A 76 -8.56 -18.72 3.56
CA LEU A 76 -7.25 -18.35 4.13
C LEU A 76 -7.36 -18.06 5.64
N ARG A 77 -8.41 -17.38 6.10
CA ARG A 77 -8.62 -17.10 7.52
C ARG A 77 -8.91 -18.37 8.33
N ASN A 78 -9.69 -19.29 7.79
CA ASN A 78 -9.99 -20.54 8.47
C ASN A 78 -8.76 -21.45 8.52
N GLU A 79 -7.95 -21.44 7.46
CA GLU A 79 -6.66 -22.10 7.42
C GLU A 79 -5.68 -21.43 8.40
N SER A 80 -5.62 -20.09 8.45
CA SER A 80 -4.68 -19.33 9.30
C SER A 80 -4.84 -19.65 10.79
N LYS A 81 -6.06 -19.92 11.25
CA LYS A 81 -6.34 -20.35 12.64
C LYS A 81 -5.66 -21.67 13.03
N ARG A 82 -5.30 -22.50 12.06
CA ARG A 82 -4.63 -23.79 12.28
C ARG A 82 -3.11 -23.66 12.33
N PHE A 83 -2.56 -22.53 11.85
CA PHE A 83 -1.14 -22.29 11.97
C PHE A 83 -0.84 -21.90 13.41
N LYS A 84 0.02 -22.68 14.06
CA LYS A 84 0.66 -22.22 15.30
C LYS A 84 1.42 -20.94 14.94
N VAL A 85 1.23 -19.88 15.72
CA VAL A 85 2.09 -18.69 15.66
C VAL A 85 3.52 -19.23 15.79
N LYS A 86 4.34 -19.07 14.76
CA LYS A 86 5.76 -19.44 14.87
C LYS A 86 6.28 -18.64 16.05
N GLU A 87 6.80 -19.34 17.06
CA GLU A 87 7.55 -18.69 18.13
C GLU A 87 8.56 -17.74 17.48
N SER A 88 8.70 -16.54 18.04
CA SER A 88 9.63 -15.51 17.63
C SER A 88 11.08 -15.89 17.90
N ASN A 89 11.43 -17.15 17.67
CA ASN A 89 12.81 -17.57 17.55
C ASN A 89 13.29 -16.91 16.27
N TYR A 90 14.01 -15.79 16.45
CA TYR A 90 14.92 -15.29 15.44
C TYR A 90 15.62 -16.51 14.84
N PRO A 91 15.72 -16.63 13.50
CA PRO A 91 16.51 -17.71 12.93
C PRO A 91 17.87 -17.67 13.63
N SER A 92 18.22 -18.77 14.32
CA SER A 92 19.55 -18.87 14.92
C SER A 92 20.52 -18.56 13.80
N ALA A 93 21.42 -17.60 14.01
CA ALA A 93 22.40 -17.24 13.01
C ALA A 93 23.00 -18.51 12.40
N ASP A 94 22.81 -18.71 11.10
CA ASP A 94 23.33 -19.89 10.41
C ASP A 94 24.84 -19.97 10.68
N ALA A 95 25.38 -21.18 10.82
CA ALA A 95 26.80 -21.40 11.09
C ALA A 95 27.68 -20.65 10.09
N LYS A 96 27.20 -20.49 8.85
CA LYS A 96 27.85 -19.68 7.81
C LYS A 96 27.89 -18.18 8.15
N PHE A 97 26.82 -17.61 8.71
CA PHE A 97 26.80 -16.21 9.15
C PHE A 97 27.75 -15.99 10.33
N LEU A 98 27.75 -16.90 11.31
CA LEU A 98 28.65 -16.81 12.46
C LEU A 98 30.12 -16.94 12.05
N SER A 99 30.44 -17.83 11.10
CA SER A 99 31.79 -17.96 10.54
C SER A 99 32.24 -16.67 9.86
N VAL A 100 31.42 -16.09 8.98
CA VAL A 100 31.76 -14.84 8.28
C VAL A 100 31.93 -13.68 9.25
N LEU A 101 31.10 -13.61 10.29
CA LEU A 101 31.21 -12.59 11.32
C LEU A 101 32.50 -12.74 12.14
N TYR A 102 32.87 -13.98 12.47
CA TYR A 102 34.10 -14.30 13.20
C TYR A 102 35.34 -13.89 12.39
N ASP A 103 35.41 -14.27 11.11
CA ASP A 103 36.54 -13.95 10.24
C ASP A 103 36.74 -12.43 10.14
N LYS A 104 35.65 -11.67 10.00
CA LYS A 104 35.70 -10.21 9.91
C LYS A 104 36.12 -9.54 11.22
N LEU A 105 35.63 -10.04 12.36
CA LEU A 105 36.04 -9.54 13.67
C LEU A 105 37.52 -9.81 13.95
N GLN A 106 38.03 -10.97 13.52
CA GLN A 106 39.44 -11.31 13.67
C GLN A 106 40.34 -10.39 12.82
N GLU A 107 39.98 -10.14 11.56
CA GLU A 107 40.68 -9.16 10.71
C GLU A 107 40.73 -7.76 11.36
N ASP A 108 39.60 -7.32 11.96
CA ASP A 108 39.52 -6.02 12.62
C ASP A 108 40.39 -5.95 13.88
N ILE A 109 40.45 -7.03 14.68
CA ILE A 109 41.33 -7.12 15.85
C ILE A 109 42.80 -7.02 15.43
N GLU A 110 43.23 -7.82 14.45
CA GLU A 110 44.61 -7.80 13.96
C GLU A 110 44.99 -6.41 13.41
N ARG A 111 44.06 -5.74 12.71
CA ARG A 111 44.26 -4.37 12.23
C ARG A 111 44.45 -3.40 13.40
N LEU A 112 43.60 -3.47 14.42
CA LEU A 112 43.65 -2.59 15.59
C LEU A 112 44.91 -2.85 16.43
N GLU A 113 45.35 -4.09 16.58
CA GLU A 113 46.60 -4.44 17.25
C GLU A 113 47.81 -3.88 16.52
N ASN A 114 47.84 -4.00 15.19
CA ASN A 114 48.88 -3.40 14.37
C ASN A 114 48.90 -1.87 14.49
N GLN A 115 47.74 -1.21 14.47
CA GLN A 115 47.62 0.24 14.68
C GLN A 115 48.06 0.67 16.09
N LEU A 116 47.72 -0.11 17.12
CA LEU A 116 48.18 0.13 18.48
C LEU A 116 49.71 -0.01 18.57
N SER A 117 50.28 -1.02 17.92
CA SER A 117 51.72 -1.26 17.90
C SER A 117 52.49 -0.13 17.21
N SER A 118 51.92 0.45 16.15
CA SER A 118 52.54 1.57 15.43
C SER A 118 52.46 2.89 16.19
N LEU A 119 51.39 3.12 16.95
CA LEU A 119 51.23 4.30 17.81
C LEU A 119 52.08 4.24 19.10
N LYS A 120 52.51 3.05 19.52
CA LYS A 120 53.41 2.86 20.66
C LYS A 120 54.90 3.03 20.32
N LYS A 121 55.25 3.17 19.04
CA LYS A 121 56.60 3.49 18.56
C LYS A 121 56.76 4.99 18.38
#